data_AF-A0A5K1G5Q2-F1
#
_entry.id   AF-A0A5K1G5Q2-F1
#
_cell.length_a   1.000
_cell.length_b   1.000
_cell.length_c   1.000
_cell.angle_alpha   90.00
_cell.angle_beta   90.00
_cell.angle_gamma   90.00
#
_symmetry.space_group_name_H-M   'P 1'
#
loop_
_entity.id
_entity.type
_entity.pdbx_description
1 polymer ?
#
loop_
_entity_poly.entity_id
_entity_poly.type
_entity_poly.pdbx_seq_one_letter_code
_entity_poly.pdbx_strand_id
1 'polypeptide(L)' 'TCLELADICKEIGLPSGVLNIVTGLGPEAGAPLASHPLVDK' A
#
# COMPACT_ATOMS: atom_id res chain seq x y z
N THR A 1 10.24 -9.19 2.86
CA THR A 1 9.66 -7.97 3.45
C THR A 1 8.60 -7.42 2.51
N CYS A 2 7.76 -6.45 2.93
CA CYS A 2 6.79 -5.85 2.01
C CYS A 2 7.46 -5.08 0.85
N LEU A 3 8.68 -4.58 1.04
CA LEU A 3 9.41 -3.88 -0.02
C LEU A 3 9.91 -4.83 -1.10
N GLU A 4 10.40 -6.02 -0.73
CA GLU A 4 10.78 -7.06 -1.71
C GLU A 4 9.59 -7.51 -2.57
N LEU A 5 8.40 -7.60 -1.97
CA LEU A 5 7.17 -7.86 -2.73
C LEU A 5 6.89 -6.75 -3.76
N ALA A 6 7.11 -5.49 -3.38
CA ALA A 6 6.94 -4.35 -4.27
C ALA A 6 7.81 -4.47 -5.52
N ASP A 7 9.04 -4.94 -5.36
CA ASP A 7 9.99 -5.08 -6.46
C ASP A 7 9.59 -6.23 -7.39
N ILE A 8 9.16 -7.37 -6.84
CA ILE A 8 8.59 -8.47 -7.65
C ILE A 8 7.36 -7.98 -8.43
N CYS A 9 6.44 -7.23 -7.81
CA CYS A 9 5.25 -6.70 -8.47
C CYS A 9 5.60 -5.77 -9.65
N LYS A 10 6.66 -4.95 -9.52
CA LYS A 10 7.16 -4.13 -10.63
C LYS A 10 7.75 -4.98 -11.74
N GLU A 11 8.54 -6.00 -11.40
CA GLU A 11 9.19 -6.89 -12.38
C GLU A 11 8.17 -7.64 -13.26
N ILE A 12 7.07 -8.09 -12.67
CA ILE A 12 5.99 -8.76 -13.42
C ILE A 12 5.08 -7.80 -14.19
N GLY A 13 5.33 -6.49 -14.10
CA GLY A 13 4.56 -5.46 -14.81
C GLY A 13 3.18 -5.19 -14.22
N LEU A 14 3.01 -5.29 -12.90
CA LEU A 14 1.75 -4.95 -12.24
C LEU A 14 1.36 -3.49 -12.60
N PRO A 15 0.13 -3.24 -13.08
CA PRO A 15 -0.27 -1.90 -13.48
C PRO A 15 -0.18 -0.88 -12.34
N SER A 16 0.16 0.36 -12.68
CA SER A 16 0.24 1.46 -11.73
C SER A 16 -1.10 1.67 -11.00
N GLY A 17 -1.04 1.93 -9.69
CA GLY A 17 -2.21 2.16 -8.85
C GLY A 17 -2.86 0.89 -8.28
N VAL A 18 -2.55 -0.30 -8.79
CA VAL A 18 -3.08 -1.57 -8.26
C VAL A 18 -2.51 -1.89 -6.88
N LEU A 19 -1.20 -1.67 -6.68
CA LEU A 19 -0.54 -1.84 -5.39
C LEU A 19 0.17 -0.54 -5.01
N ASN A 20 -0.18 -0.01 -3.85
CA ASN A 20 0.49 1.12 -3.22
C ASN A 20 0.98 0.68 -1.84
N ILE A 21 2.27 0.86 -1.56
CA ILE A 21 2.85 0.52 -0.25
C ILE A 21 3.17 1.82 0.47
N VAL A 22 2.52 2.02 1.62
CA VAL A 22 2.76 3.15 2.51
C VAL A 22 3.38 2.62 3.80
N THR A 23 4.61 3.02 4.07
CA THR A 23 5.32 2.66 5.31
C THR A 23 4.98 3.65 6.41
N GLY A 24 4.94 3.17 7.65
CA GLY A 24 4.68 4.00 8.83
C GLY A 24 4.20 3.16 10.01
N LEU A 25 4.04 3.80 11.16
CA LEU A 25 3.48 3.16 12.33
C LEU A 25 1.95 3.12 12.26
N GLY A 26 1.33 2.21 13.02
CA GLY A 26 -0.13 2.05 13.05
C GLY A 26 -0.91 3.35 13.25
N PRO A 27 -0.54 4.22 14.22
CA PRO A 27 -1.23 5.50 14.43
C PRO A 27 -1.10 6.49 13.27
N GLU A 28 0.01 6.44 12.52
CA GLU A 28 0.36 7.46 11.51
C GLU A 28 -0.09 7.05 10.11
N ALA A 29 0.03 5.77 9.76
CA ALA A 29 -0.35 5.24 8.45
C ALA A 29 -1.65 4.44 8.52
N GLY A 30 -1.76 3.53 9.48
CA GLY A 30 -2.89 2.59 9.58
C GLY A 30 -4.21 3.28 9.93
N ALA A 31 -4.23 4.08 11.01
CA ALA A 31 -5.45 4.72 11.49
C ALA A 31 -6.06 5.70 10.46
N PRO A 32 -5.29 6.55 9.77
CA PRO A 32 -5.83 7.38 8.69
C PRO A 32 -6.35 6.56 7.51
N LEU A 33 -5.61 5.54 7.04
CA LEU A 33 -6.06 4.68 5.93
C LEU A 33 -7.37 3.95 6.27
N ALA A 34 -7.46 3.40 7.49
CA ALA A 34 -8.64 2.68 7.96
C ALA A 34 -9.87 3.57 8.18
N SER A 35 -9.71 4.89 8.33
CA SER A 35 -10.82 5.84 8.52
C SER A 35 -11.12 6.67 7.26
N HIS A 36 -10.30 6.59 6.22
CA HIS A 36 -10.41 7.46 5.05
C HIS A 36 -11.73 7.24 4.28
N PRO A 37 -12.48 8.31 3.94
CA PRO A 37 -13.81 8.20 3.32
C PRO A 37 -13.79 7.68 1.88
N LEU A 38 -12.65 7.77 1.21
CA LEU A 38 -12.47 7.26 -0.16
C LEU A 38 -11.97 5.81 -0.22
N VAL A 39 -11.73 5.16 0.92
CA VAL A 39 -11.35 3.74 0.95
C VAL A 39 -12.64 2.94 1.10
N ASP A 40 -13.00 2.24 0.03
CA ASP A 40 -14.05 1.22 0.04
C ASP A 40 -13.52 -0.02 0.76
N LYS A 41 -14.28 -0.54 1.74
CA LYS A 41 -13.81 -1.54 2.72
C LYS A 41 -14.68 -2.78 2.71
#